data_AF-A0A6V8NFE3-F1
#
_entry.id   AF-A0A6V8NFE3-F1
#
_cell.length_a   1.000
_cell.length_b   1.000
_cell.length_c   1.000
_cell.angle_alpha   90.00
_cell.angle_beta   90.00
_cell.angle_gamma   90.00
#
_symmetry.space_group_name_H-M   'P 1'
#
loop_
_entity.id
_entity.type
_entity.pdbx_description
1 polymer ?
#
loop_
_entity_poly.entity_id
_entity_poly.type
_entity_poly.pdbx_seq_one_letter_code
_entity_poly.pdbx_strand_id
1 'polypeptide(L)'
;MIHYSGSMPPLREVILKQRRYDELIQLAKEDIEAELREVRSAKRLLRSLYHLKKHGRKVGATTGKEYWKSIRRLQGDDKARIFTYRDPKYGNSVNWALISVERGHVLLYNKEDGIIATFFAHHPDDLPQYLRSRQSLWVEIKTGPEEGYLIKEDWSP
;
A
#
# COMPACT_ATOMS: atom_id res chain seq x y z
N MET A 1 -17.35 -18.71 -23.58
CA MET A 1 -17.50 -19.28 -22.23
C MET A 1 -16.33 -18.77 -21.40
N ILE A 2 -16.55 -17.77 -20.54
CA ILE A 2 -15.48 -17.17 -19.74
C ILE A 2 -15.30 -18.05 -18.51
N HIS A 3 -14.18 -18.79 -18.46
CA HIS A 3 -13.81 -19.54 -17.26
C HIS A 3 -13.38 -18.55 -16.17
N TYR A 4 -14.27 -18.25 -15.24
CA TYR A 4 -13.89 -17.72 -13.95
C TYR A 4 -13.21 -18.85 -13.16
N SER A 5 -11.89 -18.99 -13.28
CA SER A 5 -11.08 -19.70 -12.28
C SER A 5 -10.91 -18.79 -11.05
N GLY A 6 -12.03 -18.34 -10.49
CA GLY A 6 -12.04 -17.51 -9.30
C GLY A 6 -11.88 -18.40 -8.08
N SER A 7 -10.65 -18.75 -7.71
CA SER A 7 -10.40 -19.26 -6.37
C SER A 7 -10.97 -18.26 -5.38
N MET A 8 -12.00 -18.66 -4.62
CA MET A 8 -12.54 -17.84 -3.53
C MET A 8 -11.37 -17.35 -2.67
N PRO A 9 -11.33 -16.05 -2.30
CA PRO A 9 -10.28 -15.57 -1.43
C PRO A 9 -10.30 -16.39 -0.13
N PRO A 10 -9.14 -16.74 0.43
CA PRO A 10 -9.10 -17.49 1.67
C PRO A 10 -9.95 -16.76 2.73
N LEU A 11 -10.85 -17.48 3.41
CA LEU A 11 -11.76 -16.93 4.42
C LEU A 11 -11.04 -16.02 5.43
N ARG A 12 -9.79 -16.37 5.76
CA ARG A 12 -8.90 -15.59 6.63
C ARG A 12 -8.68 -14.16 6.12
N GLU A 13 -8.47 -13.95 4.83
CA GLU A 13 -8.21 -12.62 4.25
C GLU A 13 -9.45 -11.73 4.36
N VAL A 14 -10.62 -12.29 4.05
CA VAL A 14 -11.91 -11.60 4.17
C VAL A 14 -12.15 -11.13 5.61
N ILE A 15 -11.91 -12.01 6.59
CA ILE A 15 -12.02 -11.66 8.02
C ILE A 15 -11.05 -10.54 8.40
N LEU A 16 -9.80 -10.60 7.94
CA LEU A 16 -8.80 -9.57 8.25
C LEU A 16 -9.11 -8.22 7.61
N LYS A 17 -9.65 -8.23 6.39
CA LYS A 17 -10.11 -7.03 5.70
C LYS A 17 -11.29 -6.41 6.44
N GLN A 18 -12.31 -7.21 6.81
CA GLN A 18 -13.44 -6.71 7.58
C GLN A 18 -12.98 -6.12 8.92
N ARG A 19 -12.09 -6.82 9.64
CA ARG A 19 -11.53 -6.31 10.89
C ARG A 19 -10.80 -4.98 10.70
N ARG A 20 -10.03 -4.82 9.61
CA ARG A 20 -9.36 -3.54 9.34
C ARG A 20 -10.36 -2.44 9.00
N TYR A 21 -11.41 -2.77 8.25
CA TYR A 21 -12.51 -1.85 7.97
C TYR A 21 -13.17 -1.37 9.28
N ASP A 22 -13.52 -2.30 10.17
CA ASP A 22 -14.16 -2.00 11.45
C ASP A 22 -13.27 -1.11 12.35
N GLU A 23 -11.96 -1.28 12.29
CA GLU A 23 -11.02 -0.40 12.99
C GLU A 23 -11.01 1.02 12.42
N LEU A 24 -11.02 1.14 11.08
CA LEU A 24 -10.96 2.44 10.41
C LEU A 24 -12.20 3.30 10.65
N ILE A 25 -13.38 2.70 10.71
CA ILE A 25 -14.63 3.44 10.97
C ILE A 25 -14.70 3.98 12.41
N GLN A 26 -13.86 3.48 13.31
CA GLN A 26 -13.75 3.95 14.69
C GLN A 26 -12.67 5.04 14.86
N LEU A 27 -11.81 5.24 13.87
CA LEU A 27 -10.76 6.26 13.92
C LEU A 27 -11.33 7.63 13.56
N ALA A 28 -10.87 8.66 14.28
CA ALA A 28 -11.09 10.02 13.86
C ALA A 28 -10.29 10.32 12.58
N LYS A 29 -10.73 11.32 11.82
CA LYS A 29 -10.00 11.76 10.62
C LYS A 29 -8.56 12.10 10.95
N GLU A 30 -8.34 12.79 12.07
CA GLU A 30 -7.04 13.26 12.55
C GLU A 30 -6.09 12.10 12.85
N ASP A 31 -6.62 10.96 13.31
CA ASP A 31 -5.85 9.74 13.56
C ASP A 31 -5.38 9.12 12.24
N ILE A 32 -6.27 9.03 11.24
CA ILE A 32 -5.93 8.55 9.89
C ILE A 32 -4.86 9.47 9.27
N GLU A 33 -5.01 10.78 9.41
CA GLU A 33 -3.99 11.73 8.95
C GLU A 33 -2.66 11.59 9.70
N ALA A 34 -2.69 11.33 11.00
CA ALA A 34 -1.48 11.08 11.78
C ALA A 34 -0.74 9.83 11.27
N GLU A 35 -1.45 8.73 11.05
CA GLU A 35 -0.88 7.52 10.46
C GLU A 35 -0.29 7.79 9.07
N LEU A 36 -1.00 8.55 8.22
CA LEU A 36 -0.48 8.90 6.89
C LEU A 36 0.73 9.82 6.94
N ARG A 37 0.81 10.75 7.90
CA ARG A 37 2.01 11.56 8.14
C ARG A 37 3.20 10.68 8.52
N GLU A 38 3.00 9.62 9.31
CA GLU A 38 4.06 8.66 9.64
C GLU A 38 4.55 7.91 8.39
N VAL A 39 3.62 7.38 7.57
CA VAL A 39 3.95 6.70 6.31
C VAL A 39 4.76 7.61 5.38
N ARG A 40 4.32 8.86 5.21
CA ARG A 40 4.97 9.85 4.33
C ARG A 40 6.30 10.37 4.88
N SER A 41 6.51 10.31 6.19
CA SER A 41 7.77 10.76 6.82
C SER A 41 8.74 9.64 7.17
N ALA A 42 8.38 8.37 6.92
CA ALA A 42 9.21 7.21 7.25
C ALA A 42 10.61 7.28 6.62
N LYS A 43 11.66 7.13 7.46
CA LYS A 43 13.08 7.26 7.07
C LYS A 43 13.86 5.95 7.08
N ARG A 44 13.22 4.85 7.51
CA ARG A 44 13.85 3.54 7.65
C ARG A 44 13.23 2.56 6.67
N LEU A 45 14.09 1.86 5.93
CA LEU A 45 13.70 0.80 5.00
C LEU A 45 14.32 -0.51 5.47
N LEU A 46 13.49 -1.51 5.71
CA LEU A 46 13.91 -2.87 6.03
C LEU A 46 14.81 -3.39 4.90
N ARG A 47 15.99 -3.93 5.26
CA ARG A 47 16.93 -4.56 4.29
C ARG A 47 17.18 -3.70 3.04
N SER A 48 17.45 -2.41 3.21
CA SER A 48 17.57 -1.42 2.11
C SER A 48 18.46 -1.86 0.94
N LEU A 49 19.62 -2.48 1.20
CA LEU A 49 20.52 -2.99 0.16
C LEU A 49 19.90 -4.13 -0.67
N TYR A 50 19.14 -5.03 -0.02
CA TYR A 50 18.42 -6.10 -0.71
C TYR A 50 17.36 -5.53 -1.66
N HIS A 51 16.56 -4.57 -1.18
CA HIS A 51 15.53 -3.94 -2.00
C HIS A 51 16.13 -3.15 -3.16
N LEU A 52 17.22 -2.40 -2.95
CA LEU A 52 17.95 -1.75 -4.04
C LEU A 52 18.41 -2.76 -5.09
N LYS A 53 19.06 -3.86 -4.68
CA LYS A 53 19.55 -4.89 -5.61
C LYS A 53 18.41 -5.53 -6.41
N LYS A 54 17.27 -5.79 -5.76
CA LYS A 54 16.14 -6.51 -6.36
C LYS A 54 15.22 -5.62 -7.20
N HIS A 55 15.03 -4.36 -6.78
CA HIS A 55 14.00 -3.48 -7.33
C HIS A 55 14.54 -2.18 -7.92
N GLY A 56 15.80 -1.82 -7.63
CA GLY A 56 16.41 -0.55 -8.04
C GLY A 56 16.25 -0.26 -9.52
N ARG A 57 16.60 -1.21 -10.40
CA ARG A 57 16.45 -1.04 -11.85
C ARG A 57 15.02 -0.71 -12.28
N LYS A 58 14.02 -1.34 -11.65
CA LYS A 58 12.60 -1.11 -12.00
C LYS A 58 12.10 0.28 -11.62
N VAL A 59 12.74 0.93 -10.64
CA VAL A 59 12.43 2.30 -10.21
C VAL A 59 13.44 3.33 -10.73
N GLY A 60 14.27 2.95 -11.71
CA GLY A 60 15.29 3.81 -12.31
C GLY A 60 16.43 4.19 -11.36
N ALA A 61 16.74 3.35 -10.36
CA ALA A 61 17.78 3.60 -9.37
C ALA A 61 18.93 2.60 -9.49
N THR A 62 20.15 3.14 -9.53
CA THR A 62 21.41 2.39 -9.53
C THR A 62 22.16 2.55 -8.21
N THR A 63 21.86 3.62 -7.48
CA THR A 63 22.44 3.92 -6.16
C THR A 63 21.37 3.97 -5.07
N GLY A 64 21.79 3.82 -3.81
CA GLY A 64 20.89 3.99 -2.66
C GLY A 64 20.26 5.39 -2.58
N LYS A 65 21.00 6.43 -3.01
CA LYS A 65 20.49 7.81 -3.05
C LYS A 65 19.35 7.98 -4.05
N GLU A 66 19.49 7.42 -5.25
CA GLU A 66 18.42 7.43 -6.27
C GLU A 66 17.21 6.64 -5.81
N TYR A 67 17.43 5.50 -5.15
CA TYR A 67 16.35 4.67 -4.63
C TYR A 67 15.52 5.40 -3.58
N TRP A 68 16.20 6.05 -2.61
CA TRP A 68 15.54 6.91 -1.63
C TRP A 68 14.87 8.12 -2.25
N LYS A 69 15.40 8.68 -3.35
CA LYS A 69 14.74 9.74 -4.10
C LYS A 69 13.40 9.25 -4.68
N SER A 70 13.34 8.03 -5.21
CA SER A 70 12.10 7.43 -5.72
C SER A 70 11.09 7.15 -4.60
N ILE A 71 11.54 6.69 -3.42
CA ILE A 71 10.71 6.54 -2.22
C ILE A 71 10.09 7.88 -1.82
N ARG A 72 10.93 8.91 -1.64
CA ARG A 72 10.46 10.25 -1.23
C ARG A 72 9.50 10.87 -2.23
N ARG A 73 9.73 10.64 -3.53
CA ARG A 73 8.81 11.07 -4.58
C ARG A 73 7.42 10.46 -4.38
N LEU A 74 7.34 9.16 -4.09
CA LEU A 74 6.05 8.52 -3.82
C LEU A 74 5.43 8.97 -2.48
N GLN A 75 6.24 9.16 -1.44
CA GLN A 75 5.76 9.70 -0.16
C GLN A 75 5.20 11.12 -0.27
N GLY A 76 5.64 11.92 -1.24
CA GLY A 76 5.11 13.25 -1.55
C GLY A 76 4.09 13.27 -2.70
N ASP A 77 3.66 12.11 -3.20
CA ASP A 77 2.67 12.04 -4.27
C ASP A 77 1.25 12.12 -3.68
N ASP A 78 0.56 13.22 -3.94
CA ASP A 78 -0.82 13.44 -3.49
C ASP A 78 -1.84 12.66 -4.33
N LYS A 79 -1.44 12.17 -5.51
CA LYS A 79 -2.25 11.30 -6.36
C LYS A 79 -2.02 9.81 -6.08
N ALA A 80 -1.11 9.48 -5.15
CA ALA A 80 -0.91 8.10 -4.75
C ALA A 80 -2.20 7.55 -4.14
N ARG A 81 -2.62 6.38 -4.62
CA ARG A 81 -3.69 5.61 -3.99
C ARG A 81 -3.19 5.07 -2.66
N ILE A 82 -4.05 5.12 -1.65
CA ILE A 82 -3.72 4.78 -0.28
C ILE A 82 -4.53 3.54 0.10
N PHE A 83 -3.83 2.50 0.56
CA PHE A 83 -4.48 1.30 1.08
C PHE A 83 -3.96 0.98 2.48
N THR A 84 -4.76 0.27 3.25
CA THR A 84 -4.34 -0.32 4.52
C THR A 84 -4.90 -1.73 4.65
N TYR A 85 -4.17 -2.60 5.34
CA TYR A 85 -4.55 -3.99 5.54
C TYR A 85 -3.87 -4.57 6.78
N ARG A 86 -4.39 -5.70 7.26
CA ARG A 86 -3.69 -6.53 8.25
C ARG A 86 -2.94 -7.66 7.56
N ASP A 87 -1.65 -7.80 7.84
CA ASP A 87 -0.83 -8.84 7.21
C ASP A 87 -0.80 -10.13 8.04
N PRO A 88 -1.44 -11.22 7.57
CA PRO A 88 -1.47 -12.49 8.30
C PRO A 88 -0.09 -13.12 8.55
N LYS A 89 0.93 -12.73 7.76
CA LYS A 89 2.29 -13.29 7.86
C LYS A 89 3.12 -12.62 8.96
N TYR A 90 2.75 -11.41 9.37
CA TYR A 90 3.46 -10.61 10.37
C TYR A 90 2.60 -10.37 11.60
N GLY A 91 2.01 -11.44 12.15
CA GLY A 91 1.22 -11.33 13.38
C GLY A 91 -0.06 -10.49 13.24
N ASN A 92 -0.61 -10.37 12.03
CA ASN A 92 -1.74 -9.48 11.69
C ASN A 92 -1.40 -7.99 11.85
N SER A 93 -0.13 -7.59 11.67
CA SER A 93 0.30 -6.20 11.75
C SER A 93 -0.44 -5.30 10.76
N VAL A 94 -0.70 -4.05 11.15
CA VAL A 94 -1.31 -3.02 10.32
C VAL A 94 -0.25 -2.50 9.35
N ASN A 95 -0.56 -2.63 8.08
CA ASN A 95 0.28 -2.13 7.00
C ASN A 95 -0.47 -1.06 6.23
N TRP A 96 0.32 -0.10 5.74
CA TRP A 96 -0.12 0.96 4.83
C TRP A 96 0.60 0.79 3.49
N ALA A 97 -0.10 1.08 2.40
CA ALA A 97 0.44 1.07 1.07
C ALA A 97 0.20 2.42 0.38
N LEU A 98 1.26 3.03 -0.13
CA LEU A 98 1.17 4.12 -1.11
C LEU A 98 1.45 3.55 -2.49
N ILE A 99 0.56 3.80 -3.45
CA ILE A 99 0.65 3.26 -4.80
C ILE A 99 0.48 4.37 -5.83
N SER A 100 1.52 4.62 -6.63
CA SER A 100 1.44 5.52 -7.79
C SER A 100 1.08 4.71 -9.01
N VAL A 101 -0.15 4.91 -9.53
CA VAL A 101 -0.65 4.18 -10.70
C VAL A 101 0.14 4.53 -11.95
N GLU A 102 0.41 5.81 -12.16
CA GLU A 102 1.20 6.32 -13.29
C GLU A 102 2.59 5.67 -13.38
N ARG A 103 3.24 5.46 -12.23
CA ARG A 103 4.63 4.97 -12.17
C ARG A 103 4.73 3.48 -11.88
N GLY A 104 3.63 2.82 -11.54
CA GLY A 104 3.62 1.45 -11.03
C GLY A 104 4.36 1.26 -9.70
N HIS A 105 4.68 2.35 -8.98
CA HIS A 105 5.45 2.28 -7.74
C HIS A 105 4.56 1.89 -6.56
N VAL A 106 5.08 1.01 -5.70
CA VAL A 106 4.41 0.53 -4.49
C VAL A 106 5.35 0.66 -3.30
N LEU A 107 4.90 1.35 -2.25
CA LEU A 107 5.58 1.44 -0.95
C LEU A 107 4.69 0.81 0.10
N LEU A 108 5.22 -0.17 0.83
CA LEU A 108 4.53 -0.80 1.96
C LEU A 108 5.24 -0.38 3.26
N TYR A 109 4.44 0.11 4.21
CA TYR A 109 4.87 0.57 5.52
C TYR A 109 4.20 -0.31 6.59
N ASN A 110 5.00 -0.82 7.53
CA ASN A 110 4.51 -1.55 8.69
C ASN A 110 4.39 -0.57 9.86
N LYS A 111 3.18 -0.43 10.40
CA LYS A 111 2.85 0.56 11.44
C LYS A 111 3.52 0.21 12.76
N GLU A 112 3.42 -1.04 13.18
CA GLU A 112 3.94 -1.51 14.45
C GLU A 112 5.46 -1.34 14.57
N ASP A 113 6.19 -1.59 13.48
CA ASP A 113 7.64 -1.45 13.44
C ASP A 113 8.11 -0.02 13.12
N GLY A 114 7.21 0.84 12.62
CA GLY A 114 7.54 2.19 12.18
C GLY A 114 8.51 2.23 10.99
N ILE A 115 8.46 1.24 10.09
CA ILE A 115 9.42 1.09 8.99
C ILE A 115 8.74 0.88 7.64
N ILE A 116 9.41 1.30 6.57
CA ILE A 116 9.10 0.86 5.21
C ILE A 116 9.52 -0.62 5.12
N ALA A 117 8.55 -1.50 4.95
CA ALA A 117 8.77 -2.93 4.81
C ALA A 117 9.32 -3.27 3.42
N THR A 118 8.82 -2.61 2.37
CA THR A 118 9.30 -2.78 1.00
C THR A 118 8.95 -1.59 0.12
N PHE A 119 9.74 -1.38 -0.92
CA PHE A 119 9.45 -0.47 -2.02
C PHE A 119 9.81 -1.21 -3.33
N PHE A 120 8.97 -1.10 -4.35
CA PHE A 120 9.21 -1.73 -5.65
C PHE A 120 8.35 -1.09 -6.75
N ALA A 121 8.55 -1.53 -7.99
CA ALA A 121 7.71 -1.13 -9.12
C ALA A 121 7.20 -2.34 -9.91
N HIS A 122 5.96 -2.22 -10.36
CA HIS A 122 5.37 -2.97 -11.45
C HIS A 122 5.46 -2.17 -12.75
N HIS A 123 5.32 -2.84 -13.90
CA HIS A 123 4.93 -2.09 -15.09
C HIS A 123 3.54 -1.48 -14.83
N PRO A 124 3.25 -0.24 -15.26
CA PRO A 124 1.93 0.37 -15.04
C PRO A 124 0.78 -0.52 -15.51
N ASP A 125 0.94 -1.21 -16.64
CA ASP A 125 -0.07 -2.14 -17.18
C ASP A 125 -0.29 -3.40 -16.32
N ASP A 126 0.69 -3.80 -15.51
CA ASP A 126 0.57 -4.95 -14.59
C ASP A 126 -0.09 -4.55 -13.27
N LEU A 127 -0.11 -3.26 -12.95
CA LEU A 127 -0.56 -2.78 -11.65
C LEU A 127 -2.03 -3.15 -11.37
N PRO A 128 -2.99 -3.01 -12.32
CA PRO A 128 -4.38 -3.43 -12.09
C PRO A 128 -4.50 -4.91 -11.68
N GLN A 129 -3.68 -5.79 -12.27
CA GLN A 129 -3.66 -7.19 -11.87
C GLN A 129 -3.10 -7.36 -10.45
N TYR A 130 -2.04 -6.62 -10.11
CA TYR A 130 -1.49 -6.60 -8.76
C TYR A 130 -2.53 -6.14 -7.71
N LEU A 131 -3.25 -5.04 -7.95
CA LEU A 131 -4.30 -4.56 -7.03
C LEU A 131 -5.41 -5.61 -6.87
N ARG A 132 -5.92 -6.15 -7.99
CA ARG A 132 -6.97 -7.19 -7.99
C ARG A 132 -6.56 -8.45 -7.25
N SER A 133 -5.29 -8.85 -7.35
CA SER A 133 -4.77 -10.04 -6.63
C SER A 133 -4.78 -9.90 -5.11
N ARG A 134 -4.99 -8.68 -4.58
CA ARG A 134 -4.98 -8.36 -3.14
C ARG A 134 -6.27 -7.71 -2.66
N GLN A 135 -7.31 -7.67 -3.50
CA GLN A 135 -8.59 -7.02 -3.19
C GLN A 135 -9.30 -7.60 -1.95
N SER A 136 -9.03 -8.86 -1.63
CA SER A 136 -9.54 -9.57 -0.45
C SER A 136 -8.88 -9.14 0.86
N LEU A 137 -7.73 -8.47 0.79
CA LEU A 137 -6.94 -8.03 1.94
C LEU A 137 -7.04 -6.52 2.16
N TRP A 138 -7.08 -5.75 1.08
CA TRP A 138 -6.91 -4.32 1.12
C TRP A 138 -8.21 -3.57 1.39
N VAL A 139 -8.08 -2.50 2.19
CA VAL A 139 -9.06 -1.45 2.36
C VAL A 139 -8.49 -0.18 1.74
N GLU A 140 -9.14 0.38 0.74
CA GLU A 140 -8.70 1.65 0.13
C GLU A 140 -9.25 2.84 0.91
N ILE A 141 -8.37 3.82 1.12
CA ILE A 141 -8.68 5.10 1.75
C ILE A 141 -8.67 6.16 0.66
N LYS A 142 -9.82 6.80 0.42
CA LYS A 142 -9.95 7.95 -0.49
C LYS A 142 -10.26 9.20 0.31
N THR A 143 -9.83 10.36 -0.16
CA THR A 143 -10.33 11.65 0.34
C THR A 143 -11.71 11.93 -0.26
N GLY A 144 -12.66 12.29 0.60
CA GLY A 144 -14.03 12.64 0.26
C GLY A 144 -14.21 14.16 0.03
N PRO A 145 -15.30 14.55 -0.64
CA PRO A 145 -15.53 15.94 -1.05
C PRO A 145 -15.79 16.91 0.11
N GLU A 146 -16.19 16.44 1.29
CA GLU A 146 -16.40 17.25 2.51
C GLU A 146 -15.25 17.11 3.52
N GLU A 147 -14.02 16.99 3.02
CA GLU A 147 -12.78 16.83 3.81
C GLU A 147 -12.69 15.56 4.68
N GLY A 148 -13.62 14.60 4.61
CA GLY A 148 -13.51 13.32 5.32
C GLY A 148 -12.77 12.23 4.51
N TYR A 149 -12.29 11.17 5.15
CA TYR A 149 -11.87 9.96 4.42
C TYR A 149 -13.08 9.07 4.10
N LEU A 150 -13.17 8.64 2.86
CA LEU A 150 -14.13 7.64 2.41
C LEU A 150 -13.40 6.31 2.25
N ILE A 151 -13.91 5.29 2.92
CA ILE A 151 -13.52 3.91 2.65
C ILE A 151 -14.30 3.47 1.40
N LYS A 152 -13.59 3.12 0.33
CA LYS A 152 -14.21 2.63 -0.90
C LYS A 152 -13.58 1.31 -1.31
N GLU A 153 -14.37 0.47 -1.96
CA GLU A 153 -13.91 -0.75 -2.63
C GLU A 153 -13.92 -0.53 -4.14
N ASP A 154 -13.16 0.47 -4.62
CA ASP A 154 -13.14 0.80 -6.03
C ASP A 154 -11.84 0.32 -6.68
N TRP A 155 -11.89 -0.86 -7.30
CA TRP A 155 -10.74 -1.55 -7.89
C TRP A 155 -10.50 -1.18 -9.36
N SER A 156 -11.20 -0.16 -9.85
CA SER A 156 -11.06 0.33 -11.22
C SER A 156 -9.66 0.95 -11.43
N PRO A 157 -9.07 0.78 -12.63
CA PRO A 157 -7.81 1.44 -13.00
C PRO A 157 -7.97 2.96 -13.10
#